data_AF-K4HBJ6-F1
#
_entry.id   AF-K4HBJ6-F1
#
_cell.length_a   1.000
_cell.length_b   1.000
_cell.length_c   1.000
_cell.angle_alpha   90.00
_cell.angle_beta   90.00
_cell.angle_gamma   90.00
#
_symmetry.space_group_name_H-M   'P 1'
#
loop_
_entity.id
_entity.type
_entity.pdbx_description
1 polymer ?
#
loop_
_entity_poly.entity_id
_entity_poly.type
_entity_poly.pdbx_seq_one_letter_code
_entity_poly.pdbx_strand_id
1 'polypeptide(L)'
;DRLTRAAKVLEQLTGQTPVFSKARYTVRSFGIRRNEKIAVHCTVRGAKAEEILEKGLKVREYELRKNNFSDTGNFGFGIQEHIDLGIKYD
;
A
#
# COMPACT_ATOMS: atom_id res chain seq x y z
N ASP A 1 14.86 1.75 -11.29
CA ASP A 1 14.20 0.57 -10.70
C ASP A 1 13.28 1.01 -9.55
N ARG A 2 12.04 1.42 -9.86
CA ARG A 2 11.13 2.04 -8.88
C ARG A 2 10.37 1.00 -8.04
N LEU A 3 10.09 -0.16 -8.64
CA LEU A 3 9.34 -1.24 -8.01
C LEU A 3 10.12 -1.90 -6.88
N THR A 4 11.43 -2.09 -7.06
CA THR A 4 12.32 -2.65 -6.03
C THR A 4 12.51 -1.69 -4.85
N ARG A 5 12.53 -0.37 -5.09
CA ARG A 5 12.52 0.64 -4.02
C ARG A 5 11.21 0.59 -3.23
N ALA A 6 10.06 0.55 -3.91
CA ALA A 6 8.76 0.41 -3.24
C ALA A 6 8.67 -0.88 -2.41
N ALA A 7 9.26 -1.98 -2.89
CA ALA A 7 9.35 -3.21 -2.12
C ALA A 7 10.16 -3.02 -0.82
N LYS A 8 11.33 -2.37 -0.87
CA LYS A 8 12.13 -2.07 0.32
C LYS A 8 11.36 -1.20 1.33
N VAL A 9 10.62 -0.19 0.85
CA VAL A 9 9.80 0.68 1.71
C VAL A 9 8.71 -0.14 2.42
N LEU A 10 8.02 -1.03 1.70
CA LEU A 10 7.01 -1.91 2.31
C LEU A 10 7.62 -2.88 3.32
N GLU A 11 8.81 -3.41 3.05
CA GLU A 11 9.53 -4.29 3.97
C GLU A 11 9.95 -3.55 5.25
N GLN A 12 10.43 -2.31 5.14
CA GLN A 12 10.74 -1.47 6.31
C GLN A 12 9.49 -1.10 7.11
N LEU A 13 8.36 -0.84 6.44
CA LEU A 13 7.11 -0.46 7.11
C LEU A 13 6.47 -1.63 7.86
N THR A 14 6.47 -2.82 7.26
CA THR A 14 5.72 -3.98 7.75
C THR A 14 6.59 -5.01 8.48
N GLY A 15 7.90 -4.99 8.23
CA GLY A 15 8.85 -6.04 8.66
C GLY A 15 8.59 -7.40 8.01
N GLN A 16 7.89 -7.44 6.87
CA GLN A 16 7.54 -8.65 6.14
C GLN A 16 8.04 -8.59 4.69
N THR A 17 8.28 -9.75 4.10
CA THR A 17 8.67 -9.84 2.68
C THR A 17 7.46 -9.51 1.80
N PRO A 18 7.55 -8.47 0.96
CA PRO A 18 6.41 -8.03 0.16
C PRO A 18 6.26 -8.87 -1.11
N VAL A 19 5.02 -8.96 -1.63
CA VAL A 19 4.69 -9.78 -2.80
C VAL A 19 4.55 -8.91 -4.05
N PHE A 20 5.21 -9.31 -5.13
CA PHE A 20 5.13 -8.65 -6.43
C PHE A 20 3.93 -9.15 -7.25
N SER A 21 3.08 -8.22 -7.65
CA SER A 21 1.92 -8.47 -8.50
C SER A 21 2.26 -8.32 -9.98
N LYS A 22 1.79 -9.28 -10.79
CA LYS A 22 1.99 -9.30 -12.24
C LYS A 22 0.77 -8.77 -12.99
N ALA A 23 1.01 -8.16 -14.16
CA ALA A 23 0.00 -7.70 -15.09
C ALA A 23 -0.84 -8.86 -15.63
N ARG A 24 -2.16 -8.78 -15.50
CA ARG A 24 -3.07 -9.77 -16.10
C ARG A 24 -3.22 -9.59 -17.62
N TYR A 25 -3.20 -8.34 -18.09
CA TYR A 25 -3.42 -7.96 -19.49
C TYR A 25 -2.33 -7.01 -19.98
N THR A 26 -2.13 -6.98 -21.29
CA THR A 26 -1.33 -5.94 -21.95
C THR A 26 -2.23 -4.76 -22.25
N VAL A 27 -1.85 -3.56 -21.79
CA VAL A 27 -2.60 -2.33 -22.06
C VAL A 27 -1.62 -1.27 -22.56
N ARG A 28 -1.72 -0.91 -23.85
CA ARG A 28 -0.77 0.00 -24.51
C ARG A 28 -0.82 1.42 -23.96
N SER A 29 -2.01 1.93 -23.61
CA SER A 29 -2.16 3.29 -23.04
C SER A 29 -1.46 3.45 -21.69
N PHE A 30 -1.39 2.38 -20.89
CA PHE A 30 -0.65 2.37 -19.62
C PHE A 30 0.80 1.92 -19.76
N GLY A 31 1.25 1.56 -20.97
CA GLY A 31 2.61 1.08 -21.22
C GLY A 31 2.94 -0.28 -20.59
N ILE A 32 1.93 -1.08 -20.23
CA ILE A 32 2.09 -2.33 -19.46
C ILE A 32 1.96 -3.55 -20.38
N ARG A 33 2.85 -4.52 -20.23
CA ARG A 33 2.78 -5.83 -20.90
C ARG A 33 2.25 -6.93 -19.96
N ARG A 34 1.59 -7.94 -20.52
CA ARG A 34 1.12 -9.11 -19.77
C ARG A 34 2.28 -9.79 -19.03
N ASN A 35 2.03 -10.22 -17.80
CA ASN A 35 2.97 -10.83 -16.86
C ASN A 35 4.12 -9.94 -16.36
N GLU A 36 4.16 -8.66 -16.76
CA GLU A 36 5.11 -7.69 -16.22
C GLU A 36 4.81 -7.39 -14.75
N LYS A 37 5.83 -7.18 -13.92
CA LYS A 37 5.64 -6.82 -12.51
C LYS A 37 5.26 -5.33 -12.43
N ILE A 38 4.07 -5.01 -11.92
CA ILE A 38 3.55 -3.63 -11.89
C ILE A 38 3.47 -3.08 -10.46
N ALA A 39 3.08 -3.91 -9.51
CA ALA A 39 2.76 -3.47 -8.16
C ALA A 39 3.38 -4.38 -7.11
N VAL A 40 3.44 -3.88 -5.88
CA VAL A 40 3.89 -4.60 -4.70
C VAL A 40 2.84 -4.43 -3.62
N HIS A 41 2.51 -5.51 -2.92
CA HIS A 41 1.57 -5.49 -1.80
C HIS A 41 2.07 -6.35 -0.65
N CYS A 42 1.60 -6.05 0.55
CA CYS A 42 1.87 -6.82 1.76
C CYS A 42 0.56 -6.97 2.54
N THR A 43 0.35 -8.12 3.18
CA THR A 43 -0.81 -8.38 4.02
C THR A 43 -0.36 -8.53 5.45
N VAL A 44 -0.69 -7.55 6.28
CA VAL A 44 -0.35 -7.54 7.71
C VAL A 44 -1.58 -7.92 8.53
N ARG A 45 -1.39 -8.62 9.66
CA ARG A 45 -2.45 -9.01 10.60
C ARG A 45 -1.97 -8.87 12.04
N GLY A 46 -2.91 -8.87 12.99
CA GLY A 46 -2.64 -8.78 14.43
C GLY A 46 -2.15 -7.39 14.86
N ALA A 47 -1.40 -7.34 15.96
CA ALA A 47 -0.92 -6.08 16.56
C ALA A 47 -0.17 -5.17 15.58
N LYS A 48 0.64 -5.75 14.68
CA LYS A 48 1.35 -4.98 13.64
C LYS A 48 0.40 -4.23 12.70
N ALA A 49 -0.75 -4.81 12.38
CA ALA A 49 -1.73 -4.17 11.52
C ALA A 49 -2.42 -3.01 12.25
N GLU A 50 -2.73 -3.17 13.54
CA GLU A 50 -3.33 -2.11 14.37
C GLU A 50 -2.38 -0.92 14.53
N GLU A 51 -1.09 -1.15 14.78
CA GLU A 51 -0.10 -0.08 14.87
C GLU A 51 0.04 0.71 13.55
N ILE A 52 0.06 0.01 12.41
CA ILE A 52 0.14 0.65 11.09
C ILE A 52 -1.16 1.41 10.78
N LEU A 53 -2.30 0.83 11.14
CA LEU A 53 -3.60 1.47 10.97
C LEU A 53 -3.68 2.77 11.76
N GLU A 54 -3.24 2.77 13.03
CA GLU A 54 -3.23 3.96 13.88
C GLU A 54 -2.37 5.07 13.28
N LYS A 55 -1.17 4.74 12.79
CA LYS A 55 -0.31 5.69 12.08
C LYS A 55 -1.00 6.23 10.83
N GLY A 56 -1.65 5.36 10.04
CA GLY A 56 -2.33 5.76 8.81
C GLY A 56 -3.57 6.64 9.05
N LEU A 57 -4.35 6.35 10.10
CA LEU A 57 -5.51 7.16 10.49
C LEU A 57 -5.09 8.53 11.01
N LYS A 58 -3.96 8.59 11.75
CA LYS A 58 -3.41 9.87 12.21
C LYS A 58 -3.06 10.82 11.06
N VAL A 59 -2.52 10.30 9.94
CA VAL A 59 -2.24 11.08 8.72
C VAL A 59 -3.53 11.61 8.08
N ARG A 60 -4.65 10.91 8.27
CA ARG A 60 -5.97 11.31 7.81
C ARG A 60 -6.78 12.07 8.85
N GLU A 61 -6.15 12.52 9.93
CA GLU A 61 -6.81 13.25 11.04
C GLU A 61 -8.02 12.49 11.63
N TYR A 62 -7.99 11.15 11.54
CA TYR A 62 -9.10 10.26 11.91
C TYR A 62 -10.41 10.54 11.16
N GLU A 63 -10.37 11.25 10.04
CA GLU A 63 -11.54 11.54 9.22
C GLU A 63 -11.58 10.66 7.96
N LEU A 64 -12.68 9.92 7.79
CA LEU A 64 -12.95 9.10 6.61
C LEU A 64 -14.32 9.44 6.03
N ARG A 65 -14.40 9.49 4.70
CA ARG A 65 -15.67 9.73 4.02
C ARG A 65 -16.53 8.47 4.05
N LYS A 66 -17.85 8.64 4.06
CA LYS A 66 -18.82 7.52 4.04
C LYS A 66 -18.58 6.55 2.86
N ASN A 67 -18.17 7.08 1.71
CA ASN A 67 -17.92 6.27 0.50
C ASN A 67 -16.70 5.34 0.61
N ASN A 68 -15.89 5.48 1.66
CA ASN A 68 -14.73 4.62 1.91
C ASN A 68 -15.11 3.31 2.58
N PHE A 69 -16.34 3.18 3.07
CA PHE A 69 -16.87 1.99 3.71
C PHE A 69 -17.65 1.16 2.70
N SER A 70 -17.33 -0.13 2.61
CA SER A 70 -18.05 -1.09 1.77
C SER A 70 -19.27 -1.66 2.49
N ASP A 71 -20.22 -2.18 1.73
CA ASP A 71 -21.43 -2.82 2.26
C ASP A 71 -21.13 -4.05 3.14
N THR A 72 -19.96 -4.67 2.94
CA THR A 72 -19.47 -5.80 3.74
C THR A 72 -18.79 -5.40 5.04
N GLY A 73 -18.77 -4.10 5.39
CA GLY A 73 -18.16 -3.58 6.61
C GLY A 73 -16.64 -3.43 6.57
N ASN A 74 -16.03 -3.48 5.38
CA ASN A 74 -14.60 -3.19 5.20
C ASN A 74 -14.42 -1.71 4.84
N PHE A 75 -13.23 -1.17 5.05
CA PHE A 75 -12.91 0.20 4.64
C PHE A 75 -11.52 0.31 4.04
N GLY A 76 -11.29 1.41 3.32
CA GLY A 76 -9.98 1.72 2.75
C GLY A 76 -9.71 3.21 2.73
N PHE A 77 -8.45 3.59 2.80
CA PHE A 77 -7.99 4.96 2.63
C PHE A 77 -6.68 4.99 1.85
N GLY A 78 -6.45 6.09 1.14
CA GLY A 78 -5.20 6.32 0.41
C GLY A 78 -4.26 7.22 1.20
N ILE A 79 -2.97 6.96 1.15
CA ILE A 79 -1.91 7.87 1.60
C ILE A 79 -0.98 8.09 0.42
N GLN A 80 -0.70 9.34 0.10
CA GLN A 80 0.13 9.70 -1.05
C GLN A 80 1.61 9.75 -0.67
N GLU A 81 1.93 10.23 0.53
CA GLU A 81 3.29 10.33 1.05
C GLU A 81 3.53 9.30 2.16
N HIS A 82 4.47 8.38 1.90
CA HIS A 82 4.87 7.38 2.89
C HIS A 82 5.79 7.97 3.98
N ILE A 83 6.26 9.21 3.81
CA ILE A 83 7.07 9.93 4.79
C ILE A 83 6.25 10.22 6.06
N ASP A 84 4.96 10.53 5.88
CA ASP A 84 4.02 10.79 6.98
C ASP A 84 3.80 9.56 7.89
N LEU A 85 4.15 8.36 7.40
CA LEU A 85 4.12 7.12 8.17
C LEU A 85 5.38 6.91 9.04
N GLY A 86 6.30 7.87 9.04
CA GLY A 86 7.50 7.90 9.88
C GLY A 86 8.73 7.21 9.28
N ILE A 87 8.74 6.95 7.96
CA ILE A 87 9.89 6.37 7.27
C ILE A 87 10.80 7.50 6.78
N LYS A 88 12.09 7.40 7.11
CA LYS A 88 13.10 8.36 6.64
C LYS A 88 13.32 8.20 5.13
N TYR A 89 13.55 9.32 4.46
CA TYR A 89 13.94 9.35 3.05
C TYR A 89 15.35 8.75 2.89
N ASP A 90 15.51 7.87 1.90
CA ASP A 90 16.80 7.35 1.41
C ASP A 90 17.14 8.02 0.07
#